data_AF-A0A972HE49-F1
#
_entry.id   AF-A0A972HE49-F1
#
_cell.length_a   1.000
_cell.length_b   1.000
_cell.length_c   1.000
_cell.angle_alpha   90.00
_cell.angle_beta   90.00
_cell.angle_gamma   90.00
#
_symmetry.space_group_name_H-M   'P 1'
#
loop_
_entity.id
_entity.type
_entity.pdbx_description
1 polymer ?
#
loop_
_entity_poly.entity_id
_entity_poly.type
_entity_poly.pdbx_seq_one_letter_code
_entity_poly.pdbx_strand_id
1 'polypeptide(L)'
;MSDQPATNGGISVDGVQVDRDDHYMDLLRYVSVPEHLQRGKEFTTGTAKEVGALEDPQRRQIIDALLASNDQRIYSTREDLETEVSFRSVLLQTMNGFQTGAKDSDYLVPDQLHPQVGGTKVAKDAWDVAQWAPVDATDLWSPAWKAEANSTADGLLSPSAIFPYRGECAGAFQICVFAAGYAALSEAMPSIAQLQIGDWNSPVRAYMTEVPLGSDPIPGDYLYFKNKDDYLSWAPNGAWQGLNSMYMGRDLLGTMRYSGLGAPFLSEHTVREYLVNAYFHDCFPHKVDHPDTEARFTKQATVALPSSSPTAPVHTPPEVLKASTPTAEDLLAAGFVAHPENTLAHQRGPASLADVAHALGFGPADLRQTASAPAFGASYQVPLGAARCVVAPADGSSDATDRDTIVVSHVHIDPTATRSH
;
A
#
# COMPACT_ATOMS: atom_id res chain seq x y z
N MET A 1 3.73 17.19 -37.90
CA MET A 1 3.20 16.05 -37.13
C MET A 1 4.10 14.88 -37.47
N SER A 2 4.99 14.49 -36.55
CA SER A 2 5.86 13.34 -36.77
C SER A 2 5.05 12.08 -36.52
N ASP A 3 4.97 11.21 -37.52
CA ASP A 3 4.52 9.83 -37.37
C ASP A 3 5.52 9.10 -36.45
N GLN A 4 5.27 9.15 -35.14
CA GLN A 4 5.83 8.12 -34.28
C GLN A 4 5.03 6.84 -34.54
N PRO A 5 5.68 5.71 -34.89
CA PRO A 5 4.97 4.45 -34.99
C PRO A 5 4.28 4.20 -33.65
N ALA A 6 2.98 3.86 -33.69
CA ALA A 6 2.25 3.44 -32.50
C ALA A 6 3.08 2.36 -31.81
N THR A 7 3.50 2.63 -30.58
CA THR A 7 4.14 1.61 -29.76
C THR A 7 3.10 0.51 -29.56
N ASN A 8 3.34 -0.65 -30.15
CA ASN A 8 2.47 -1.81 -29.99
C ASN A 8 2.53 -2.25 -28.52
N GLY A 9 1.58 -1.79 -27.70
CA GLY A 9 1.38 -2.30 -26.34
C GLY A 9 1.04 -3.80 -26.32
N GLY A 10 0.95 -4.38 -25.13
CA GLY A 10 0.55 -5.76 -24.92
C GLY A 10 1.70 -6.71 -24.56
N ILE A 11 1.57 -7.97 -24.94
CA ILE A 11 2.46 -9.06 -24.51
C ILE A 11 3.29 -9.56 -25.68
N SER A 12 4.57 -9.84 -25.44
CA SER A 12 5.42 -10.65 -26.32
C SER A 12 6.01 -11.82 -25.54
N VAL A 13 6.01 -13.01 -26.14
CA VAL A 13 6.57 -14.25 -25.56
C VAL A 13 7.55 -14.86 -26.56
N ASP A 14 8.79 -15.13 -26.13
CA ASP A 14 9.84 -15.70 -27.00
C ASP A 14 10.03 -14.89 -28.30
N GLY A 15 9.96 -13.56 -28.19
CA GLY A 15 10.07 -12.62 -29.31
C GLY A 15 8.87 -12.58 -30.27
N VAL A 16 7.81 -13.34 -30.01
CA VAL A 16 6.57 -13.33 -30.78
C VAL A 16 5.55 -12.42 -30.09
N GLN A 17 4.96 -11.47 -30.82
CA GLN A 17 3.87 -10.65 -30.28
C GLN A 17 2.62 -11.51 -30.13
N VAL A 18 1.99 -11.45 -28.96
CA VAL A 18 0.74 -12.16 -28.69
C VAL A 18 -0.41 -11.30 -29.21
N ASP A 19 -0.84 -11.60 -30.43
CA ASP A 19 -2.07 -11.05 -31.02
C ASP A 19 -3.24 -12.00 -30.79
N ARG A 20 -4.49 -11.59 -31.08
CA ARG A 20 -5.71 -12.41 -30.90
C ARG A 20 -5.92 -13.44 -32.03
N ASP A 21 -4.86 -14.07 -32.51
CA ASP A 21 -4.86 -15.04 -33.61
C ASP A 21 -4.91 -16.51 -33.12
N ASP A 22 -4.56 -17.50 -33.95
CA ASP A 22 -4.57 -18.91 -33.52
C ASP A 22 -3.44 -19.22 -32.51
N HIS A 23 -2.31 -18.51 -32.58
CA HIS A 23 -1.22 -18.63 -31.60
C HIS A 23 -1.66 -18.12 -30.22
N TYR A 24 -2.56 -17.14 -30.19
CA TYR A 24 -3.26 -16.68 -28.98
C TYR A 24 -3.89 -17.84 -28.20
N MET A 25 -4.68 -18.67 -28.88
CA MET A 25 -5.49 -19.70 -28.24
C MET A 25 -4.63 -20.82 -27.69
N ASP A 26 -3.54 -21.15 -28.39
CA ASP A 26 -2.57 -22.14 -27.93
C ASP A 26 -1.78 -21.64 -26.73
N LEU A 27 -1.36 -20.38 -26.68
CA LEU A 27 -0.68 -19.81 -25.51
C LEU A 27 -1.64 -19.66 -24.32
N LEU A 28 -2.80 -19.03 -24.56
CA LEU A 28 -3.75 -18.67 -23.52
C LEU A 28 -4.25 -19.86 -22.73
N ARG A 29 -4.54 -21.00 -23.36
CA ARG A 29 -5.09 -22.14 -22.62
C ARG A 29 -4.14 -22.60 -21.52
N TYR A 30 -2.83 -22.62 -21.76
CA TYR A 30 -1.87 -23.03 -20.73
C TYR A 30 -1.72 -21.98 -19.63
N VAL A 31 -1.88 -20.69 -19.95
CA VAL A 31 -1.72 -19.63 -18.97
C VAL A 31 -3.00 -19.42 -18.14
N SER A 32 -4.18 -19.60 -18.73
CA SER A 32 -5.49 -19.36 -18.11
C SER A 32 -6.10 -20.58 -17.42
N VAL A 33 -5.72 -21.81 -17.80
CA VAL A 33 -6.20 -23.04 -17.16
C VAL A 33 -5.21 -23.46 -16.05
N PRO A 34 -5.68 -23.69 -14.80
CA PRO A 34 -4.82 -24.18 -13.71
C PRO A 34 -4.06 -25.47 -14.08
N GLU A 35 -2.78 -25.58 -13.69
CA GLU A 35 -1.88 -26.68 -14.09
C GLU A 35 -2.47 -28.08 -13.84
N HIS A 36 -3.15 -28.28 -12.70
CA HIS A 36 -3.75 -29.56 -12.34
C HIS A 36 -4.89 -30.00 -13.29
N LEU A 37 -5.50 -29.07 -14.03
CA LEU A 37 -6.54 -29.35 -15.03
C LEU A 37 -5.96 -29.58 -16.43
N GLN A 38 -4.71 -29.16 -16.68
CA GLN A 38 -4.07 -29.27 -18.01
C GLN A 38 -3.77 -30.72 -18.43
N ARG A 39 -3.84 -31.68 -17.51
CA ARG A 39 -3.64 -33.11 -17.80
C ARG A 39 -4.93 -33.82 -18.23
N GLY A 40 -6.06 -33.14 -18.17
CA GLY A 40 -7.38 -33.67 -18.54
C GLY A 40 -7.54 -33.90 -20.05
N LYS A 41 -8.49 -34.76 -20.42
CA LYS A 41 -8.82 -35.02 -21.83
C LYS A 41 -9.40 -33.77 -22.49
N GLU A 42 -10.20 -33.04 -21.74
CA GLU A 42 -10.85 -31.78 -22.07
C GLU A 42 -9.80 -30.71 -22.46
N PHE A 43 -8.66 -30.69 -21.77
CA PHE A 43 -7.58 -29.77 -22.09
C PHE A 43 -6.74 -30.22 -23.30
N THR A 44 -6.33 -31.49 -23.31
CA THR A 44 -5.37 -32.03 -24.28
C THR A 44 -5.96 -32.28 -25.66
N THR A 45 -7.23 -32.68 -25.72
CA THR A 45 -7.91 -33.09 -26.96
C THR A 45 -9.31 -32.51 -27.12
N GLY A 46 -9.78 -31.74 -26.14
CA GLY A 46 -11.10 -31.14 -26.17
C GLY A 46 -11.20 -29.98 -27.17
N THR A 47 -12.44 -29.61 -27.45
CA THR A 47 -12.80 -28.43 -28.23
C THR A 47 -12.45 -27.14 -27.47
N ALA A 48 -12.35 -26.01 -28.19
CA ALA A 48 -12.13 -24.71 -27.57
C ALA A 48 -13.18 -24.37 -26.48
N LYS A 49 -14.41 -24.85 -26.64
CA LYS A 49 -15.47 -24.70 -25.63
C LYS A 49 -15.19 -25.51 -24.35
N GLU A 50 -14.69 -26.73 -24.49
CA GLU A 50 -14.34 -27.59 -23.36
C GLU A 50 -13.13 -27.03 -22.61
N VAL A 51 -12.11 -26.53 -23.33
CA VAL A 51 -10.97 -25.82 -22.73
C VAL A 51 -11.41 -24.55 -22.03
N GLY A 52 -12.27 -23.74 -22.68
CA GLY A 52 -12.81 -22.50 -22.11
C GLY A 52 -13.60 -22.72 -20.81
N ALA A 53 -14.18 -23.91 -20.61
CA ALA A 53 -14.85 -24.26 -19.36
C ALA A 53 -13.88 -24.60 -18.21
N LEU A 54 -12.60 -24.82 -18.50
CA LEU A 54 -11.53 -25.04 -17.53
C LEU A 54 -10.78 -23.75 -17.16
N GLU A 55 -10.98 -22.66 -17.91
CA GLU A 55 -10.29 -21.39 -17.66
C GLU A 55 -10.67 -20.84 -16.28
N ASP A 56 -9.68 -20.34 -15.55
CA ASP A 56 -9.92 -19.53 -14.36
C ASP A 56 -10.32 -18.12 -14.83
N PRO A 57 -11.55 -17.64 -14.51
CA PRO A 57 -12.01 -16.32 -14.94
C PRO A 57 -11.12 -15.17 -14.47
N GLN A 58 -10.47 -15.29 -13.31
CA GLN A 58 -9.55 -14.29 -12.78
C GLN A 58 -8.25 -14.27 -13.58
N ARG A 59 -7.68 -15.45 -13.88
CA ARG A 59 -6.50 -15.55 -14.76
C ARG A 59 -6.81 -14.98 -16.14
N ARG A 60 -8.00 -15.25 -16.67
CA ARG A 60 -8.44 -14.67 -17.94
C ARG A 60 -8.48 -13.15 -17.92
N GLN A 61 -9.07 -12.54 -16.88
CA GLN A 61 -9.07 -11.08 -16.74
C GLN A 61 -7.67 -10.49 -16.62
N ILE A 62 -6.75 -11.15 -15.93
CA ILE A 62 -5.34 -10.72 -15.85
C ILE A 62 -4.73 -10.68 -17.25
N ILE A 63 -4.89 -11.75 -18.03
CA ILE A 63 -4.30 -11.83 -19.36
C ILE A 63 -4.93 -10.81 -20.31
N ASP A 64 -6.26 -10.69 -20.31
CA ASP A 64 -6.96 -9.70 -21.15
C ASP A 64 -6.50 -8.26 -20.82
N ALA A 65 -6.24 -7.95 -19.55
CA ALA A 65 -5.70 -6.66 -19.13
C ALA A 65 -4.22 -6.46 -19.53
N LEU A 66 -3.38 -7.50 -19.41
CA LEU A 66 -1.99 -7.46 -19.87
C LEU A 66 -1.90 -7.20 -21.39
N LEU A 67 -2.79 -7.79 -22.18
CA LEU A 67 -2.86 -7.59 -23.64
C LEU A 67 -3.36 -6.20 -24.02
N ALA A 68 -4.29 -5.65 -23.24
CA ALA A 68 -4.85 -4.31 -23.47
C ALA A 68 -3.92 -3.19 -22.95
N SER A 69 -2.90 -3.54 -22.16
CA SER A 69 -1.97 -2.57 -21.59
C SER A 69 -1.21 -1.81 -22.69
N ASN A 70 -1.03 -0.51 -22.49
CA ASN A 70 -0.20 0.31 -23.38
C ASN A 70 1.30 -0.01 -23.23
N ASP A 71 1.69 -0.65 -22.13
CA ASP A 71 3.07 -1.04 -21.89
C ASP A 71 3.38 -2.36 -22.59
N GLN A 72 4.50 -2.40 -23.32
CA GLN A 72 4.99 -3.65 -23.90
C GLN A 72 5.64 -4.50 -22.80
N ARG A 73 5.11 -5.70 -22.59
CA ARG A 73 5.64 -6.69 -21.65
C ARG A 73 6.26 -7.85 -22.39
N ILE A 74 7.54 -8.08 -22.14
CA ILE A 74 8.33 -9.09 -22.84
C ILE A 74 8.64 -10.21 -21.86
N TYR A 75 8.20 -11.42 -22.19
CA TYR A 75 8.47 -12.65 -21.47
C TYR A 75 9.40 -13.51 -22.35
N SER A 76 10.45 -14.07 -21.76
CA SER A 76 11.40 -14.89 -22.53
C SER A 76 10.78 -16.23 -22.90
N THR A 77 9.93 -16.76 -22.02
CA THR A 77 9.25 -18.04 -22.19
C THR A 77 7.77 -17.94 -21.82
N ARG A 78 6.99 -18.95 -22.22
CA ARG A 78 5.60 -19.08 -21.78
C ARG A 78 5.52 -19.26 -20.26
N GLU A 79 6.47 -19.98 -19.69
CA GLU A 79 6.57 -20.24 -18.27
C GLU A 79 6.76 -18.94 -17.48
N ASP A 80 7.48 -17.95 -18.01
CA ASP A 80 7.60 -16.62 -17.38
C ASP A 80 6.25 -15.89 -17.34
N LEU A 81 5.48 -15.95 -18.44
CA LEU A 81 4.12 -15.38 -18.49
C LEU A 81 3.17 -16.11 -17.52
N GLU A 82 3.24 -17.44 -17.46
CA GLU A 82 2.47 -18.24 -16.52
C GLU A 82 2.83 -17.90 -15.06
N THR A 83 4.10 -17.64 -14.79
CA THR A 83 4.60 -17.24 -13.47
C THR A 83 4.05 -15.87 -13.07
N GLU A 84 4.06 -14.87 -13.96
CA GLU A 84 3.46 -13.55 -13.71
C GLU A 84 1.94 -13.63 -13.45
N VAL A 85 1.21 -14.42 -14.25
CA VAL A 85 -0.25 -14.58 -14.09
C VAL A 85 -0.57 -15.32 -12.78
N SER A 86 0.25 -16.30 -12.42
CA SER A 86 0.11 -17.01 -11.14
C SER A 86 0.45 -16.11 -9.95
N PHE A 87 1.51 -15.31 -10.04
CA PHE A 87 1.86 -14.29 -9.06
C PHE A 87 0.67 -13.35 -8.82
N ARG A 88 0.10 -12.76 -9.88
CA ARG A 88 -1.08 -11.88 -9.76
C ARG A 88 -2.31 -12.58 -9.21
N SER A 89 -2.55 -13.85 -9.56
CA SER A 89 -3.66 -14.62 -9.00
C SER A 89 -3.50 -14.83 -7.49
N VAL A 90 -2.29 -15.14 -7.02
CA VAL A 90 -2.01 -15.28 -5.58
C VAL A 90 -2.15 -13.96 -4.84
N LEU A 91 -1.79 -12.81 -5.44
CA LEU A 91 -2.06 -11.49 -4.86
C LEU A 91 -3.55 -11.32 -4.55
N LEU A 92 -4.38 -11.57 -5.56
CA LEU A 92 -5.83 -11.37 -5.49
C LEU A 92 -6.51 -12.35 -4.52
N GLN A 93 -6.09 -13.61 -4.55
CA GLN A 93 -6.57 -14.63 -3.61
C GLN A 93 -6.18 -14.29 -2.17
N THR A 94 -4.97 -13.80 -1.95
CA THR A 94 -4.51 -13.37 -0.62
C THR A 94 -5.31 -12.18 -0.12
N MET A 95 -5.54 -11.17 -0.97
CA MET A 95 -6.37 -10.02 -0.62
C MET A 95 -7.80 -10.45 -0.28
N ASN A 96 -8.39 -11.36 -1.07
CA ASN A 96 -9.71 -11.93 -0.79
C ASN A 96 -9.74 -12.73 0.52
N GLY A 97 -8.62 -13.37 0.90
CA GLY A 97 -8.46 -14.03 2.19
C GLY A 97 -8.66 -13.08 3.37
N PHE A 98 -8.11 -11.87 3.31
CA PHE A 98 -8.37 -10.84 4.34
C PHE A 98 -9.85 -10.43 4.37
N GLN A 99 -10.47 -10.26 3.20
CA GLN A 99 -11.87 -9.80 3.12
C GLN A 99 -12.88 -10.82 3.63
N THR A 100 -12.57 -12.11 3.48
CA THR A 100 -13.47 -13.19 3.88
C THR A 100 -13.24 -13.65 5.33
N GLY A 101 -12.26 -13.07 6.02
CA GLY A 101 -11.81 -13.51 7.34
C GLY A 101 -11.04 -14.83 7.32
N ALA A 102 -10.68 -15.35 6.14
CA ALA A 102 -9.83 -16.54 6.02
C ALA A 102 -8.39 -16.25 6.45
N LYS A 103 -7.97 -14.98 6.44
CA LYS A 103 -6.75 -14.48 7.08
C LYS A 103 -7.15 -13.51 8.17
N ASP A 104 -6.70 -13.75 9.39
CA ASP A 104 -7.08 -12.94 10.54
C ASP A 104 -6.21 -11.68 10.66
N SER A 105 -6.86 -10.54 10.46
CA SER A 105 -6.31 -9.18 10.56
C SER A 105 -7.20 -8.25 11.40
N ASP A 106 -8.23 -8.79 12.04
CA ASP A 106 -9.30 -8.05 12.71
C ASP A 106 -9.29 -8.35 14.22
N TYR A 107 -8.30 -7.85 14.94
CA TYR A 107 -8.37 -7.97 16.39
C TYR A 107 -9.11 -6.77 17.00
N LEU A 108 -10.29 -7.03 17.57
CA LEU A 108 -10.90 -6.20 18.61
C LEU A 108 -10.25 -6.57 19.95
N VAL A 109 -9.92 -5.60 20.81
CA VAL A 109 -9.65 -5.96 22.22
C VAL A 109 -11.03 -6.29 22.82
N PRO A 110 -11.23 -7.46 23.45
CA PRO A 110 -12.56 -7.88 23.91
C PRO A 110 -13.27 -6.91 24.86
N ASP A 111 -12.53 -6.01 25.52
CA ASP A 111 -13.02 -5.02 26.48
C ASP A 111 -13.17 -3.60 25.91
N GLN A 112 -12.62 -3.34 24.73
CA GLN A 112 -12.54 -2.02 24.13
C GLN A 112 -12.83 -2.17 22.63
N LEU A 113 -14.10 -1.99 22.25
CA LEU A 113 -14.59 -1.92 20.86
C LEU A 113 -14.07 -0.66 20.13
N HIS A 114 -12.81 -0.28 20.35
CA HIS A 114 -12.14 0.82 19.71
C HIS A 114 -11.19 0.28 18.64
N PRO A 115 -11.27 0.79 17.39
CA PRO A 115 -10.27 0.47 16.38
C PRO A 115 -8.90 0.92 16.91
N GLN A 116 -7.93 0.01 16.92
CA GLN A 116 -6.54 0.32 17.25
C GLN A 116 -5.72 0.23 15.98
N VAL A 117 -4.85 1.20 15.73
CA VAL A 117 -3.83 1.13 14.67
C VAL A 117 -2.48 1.04 15.35
N GLY A 118 -1.67 0.04 14.98
CA GLY A 118 -0.38 -0.21 15.62
C GLY A 118 -0.47 -0.99 16.94
N GLY A 119 0.69 -1.17 17.58
CA GLY A 119 0.83 -1.98 18.79
C GLY A 119 0.66 -1.17 20.07
N THR A 120 -0.51 -1.19 20.72
CA THR A 120 -0.60 -0.65 22.09
C THR A 120 -0.04 -1.62 23.13
N LYS A 121 0.52 -1.07 24.21
CA LYS A 121 1.20 -1.77 25.32
C LYS A 121 0.36 -2.84 26.02
N VAL A 122 -0.97 -2.77 25.87
CA VAL A 122 -1.94 -3.73 26.43
C VAL A 122 -1.79 -5.11 25.79
N ALA A 123 -1.18 -5.19 24.60
CA ALA A 123 -1.19 -6.39 23.80
C ALA A 123 0.15 -7.13 23.72
N LYS A 124 1.24 -6.70 24.38
CA LYS A 124 2.51 -7.46 24.34
C LYS A 124 2.37 -8.91 24.85
N ASP A 125 1.45 -9.13 25.79
CA ASP A 125 1.11 -10.46 26.33
C ASP A 125 -0.09 -11.11 25.59
N ALA A 126 -0.83 -10.34 24.77
CA ALA A 126 -1.97 -10.78 23.95
C ALA A 126 -1.61 -10.98 22.47
N TRP A 127 -0.38 -10.65 22.09
CA TRP A 127 0.21 -10.85 20.78
C TRP A 127 0.61 -12.31 20.65
N ASP A 128 -0.34 -13.17 20.28
CA ASP A 128 0.00 -14.49 19.74
C ASP A 128 0.52 -14.37 18.29
N VAL A 129 1.40 -13.39 18.05
CA VAL A 129 2.09 -13.15 16.77
C VAL A 129 3.55 -13.54 16.91
N ALA A 130 3.80 -14.81 17.26
CA ALA A 130 5.15 -15.35 17.54
C ALA A 130 6.18 -15.17 16.40
N GLN A 131 5.76 -14.65 15.24
CA GLN A 131 6.57 -14.43 14.05
C GLN A 131 6.83 -12.95 13.76
N TRP A 132 6.23 -12.01 14.51
CA TRP A 132 6.32 -10.57 14.24
C TRP A 132 6.80 -9.78 15.46
N ALA A 133 7.67 -8.81 15.20
CA ALA A 133 8.12 -7.81 16.17
C ALA A 133 7.80 -6.39 15.67
N PRO A 134 7.41 -5.46 16.55
CA PRO A 134 7.31 -4.06 16.16
C PRO A 134 8.70 -3.54 15.77
N VAL A 135 8.78 -2.71 14.73
CA VAL A 135 10.03 -2.06 14.32
C VAL A 135 10.50 -1.10 15.41
N ASP A 136 9.56 -0.36 16.01
CA ASP A 136 9.77 0.50 17.17
C ASP A 136 8.81 0.10 18.29
N ALA A 137 9.33 -0.59 19.31
CA ALA A 137 8.53 -1.04 20.45
C ALA A 137 8.12 0.10 21.41
N THR A 138 8.62 1.32 21.19
CA THR A 138 8.30 2.50 22.00
C THR A 138 7.19 3.36 21.39
N ASP A 139 7.00 3.28 20.08
CA ASP A 139 5.93 3.97 19.37
C ASP A 139 4.68 3.08 19.26
N LEU A 140 3.70 3.36 20.13
CA LEU A 140 2.44 2.61 20.17
C LEU A 140 1.56 2.80 18.92
N TRP A 141 1.87 3.81 18.11
CA TRP A 141 1.13 4.14 16.88
C TRP A 141 1.89 3.73 15.62
N SER A 142 3.09 3.15 15.77
CA SER A 142 3.85 2.70 14.62
C SER A 142 3.08 1.58 13.92
N PRO A 143 2.80 1.73 12.61
CA PRO A 143 2.21 0.67 11.83
C PRO A 143 3.23 -0.43 11.48
N ALA A 144 4.53 -0.18 11.71
CA ALA A 144 5.61 -0.98 11.14
C ALA A 144 5.97 -2.21 11.98
N TRP A 145 5.99 -3.38 11.33
CA TRP A 145 6.36 -4.67 11.90
C TRP A 145 7.38 -5.38 11.03
N LYS A 146 8.27 -6.13 11.67
CA LYS A 146 9.26 -6.97 10.99
C LYS A 146 9.13 -8.42 11.44
N ALA A 147 9.52 -9.33 10.56
CA ALA A 147 9.62 -10.74 10.92
C ALA A 147 10.67 -10.96 12.01
N GLU A 148 10.38 -11.86 12.94
CA GLU A 148 11.35 -12.34 13.93
C GLU A 148 12.41 -13.23 13.27
N ALA A 149 13.61 -13.29 13.85
CA ALA A 149 14.76 -13.97 13.26
C ALA A 149 14.55 -15.49 13.01
N ASN A 150 13.64 -16.11 13.75
CA ASN A 150 13.28 -17.53 13.66
C ASN A 150 12.00 -17.78 12.84
N SER A 151 11.49 -16.76 12.14
CA SER A 151 10.24 -16.89 11.39
C SER A 151 10.39 -17.75 10.15
N THR A 152 9.29 -18.36 9.71
CA THR A 152 9.22 -19.12 8.45
C THR A 152 8.18 -18.53 7.51
N ALA A 153 8.30 -18.78 6.19
CA ALA A 153 7.30 -18.33 5.22
C ALA A 153 5.95 -18.97 5.52
N ASP A 154 5.93 -20.26 5.87
CA ASP A 154 4.72 -20.95 6.32
C ASP A 154 4.13 -20.30 7.58
N GLY A 155 4.97 -19.92 8.55
CA GLY A 155 4.52 -19.24 9.77
C GLY A 155 3.91 -17.86 9.50
N LEU A 156 4.50 -17.08 8.59
CA LEU A 156 4.12 -15.70 8.32
C LEU A 156 3.00 -15.55 7.27
N LEU A 157 2.94 -16.45 6.30
CA LEU A 157 2.12 -16.28 5.09
C LEU A 157 1.03 -17.35 4.96
N SER A 158 1.00 -18.35 5.85
CA SER A 158 -0.08 -19.36 5.85
C SER A 158 -1.47 -18.73 6.01
N PRO A 159 -2.53 -19.45 5.59
CA PRO A 159 -3.90 -19.03 5.87
C PRO A 159 -4.18 -18.85 7.36
N SER A 160 -3.57 -19.65 8.22
CA SER A 160 -3.70 -19.58 9.69
C SER A 160 -2.78 -18.55 10.35
N ALA A 161 -1.95 -17.83 9.59
CA ALA A 161 -1.07 -16.83 10.14
C ALA A 161 -1.88 -15.70 10.78
N ILE A 162 -1.49 -15.33 12.00
CA ILE A 162 -2.05 -14.18 12.71
C ILE A 162 -1.20 -12.96 12.35
N PHE A 163 -1.85 -11.90 11.88
CA PHE A 163 -1.17 -10.68 11.47
C PHE A 163 -1.21 -9.62 12.56
N PRO A 164 -0.12 -8.84 12.75
CA PRO A 164 0.00 -7.91 13.86
C PRO A 164 -0.63 -6.53 13.57
N TYR A 165 -1.08 -6.28 12.35
CA TYR A 165 -1.66 -5.00 11.93
C TYR A 165 -3.19 -5.01 12.05
N ARG A 166 -3.73 -4.08 12.84
CA ARG A 166 -5.16 -3.79 12.93
C ARG A 166 -5.45 -2.55 12.07
N GLY A 167 -6.27 -2.70 11.03
CA GLY A 167 -6.73 -1.59 10.20
C GLY A 167 -5.67 -0.93 9.30
N GLU A 168 -4.46 -1.49 9.20
CA GLU A 168 -3.41 -0.95 8.33
C GLU A 168 -3.42 -1.65 6.96
N CYS A 169 -3.78 -0.88 5.93
CA CYS A 169 -3.99 -1.39 4.58
C CYS A 169 -2.68 -1.58 3.77
N ALA A 170 -1.57 -0.91 4.11
CA ALA A 170 -0.28 -1.14 3.47
C ALA A 170 0.29 -2.53 3.80
N GLY A 171 0.23 -2.96 5.06
CA GLY A 171 0.67 -4.25 5.54
C GLY A 171 -0.09 -5.39 4.88
N ALA A 172 -1.41 -5.28 4.75
CA ALA A 172 -2.22 -6.25 4.02
C ALA A 172 -1.75 -6.39 2.55
N PHE A 173 -1.52 -5.26 1.87
CA PHE A 173 -1.02 -5.27 0.50
C PHE A 173 0.36 -5.92 0.40
N GLN A 174 1.26 -5.59 1.33
CA GLN A 174 2.61 -6.13 1.37
C GLN A 174 2.62 -7.64 1.62
N ILE A 175 1.75 -8.14 2.51
CA ILE A 175 1.55 -9.59 2.69
C ILE A 175 1.05 -10.25 1.41
N CYS A 176 0.16 -9.60 0.64
CA CYS A 176 -0.25 -10.13 -0.66
C CYS A 176 0.97 -10.31 -1.57
N VAL A 177 1.80 -9.26 -1.70
CA VAL A 177 3.01 -9.30 -2.54
C VAL A 177 4.01 -10.35 -2.07
N PHE A 178 4.24 -10.46 -0.76
CA PHE A 178 5.11 -11.49 -0.22
C PHE A 178 4.56 -12.89 -0.47
N ALA A 179 3.28 -13.16 -0.20
CA ALA A 179 2.66 -14.45 -0.44
C ALA A 179 2.78 -14.86 -1.92
N ALA A 180 2.49 -13.93 -2.83
CA ALA A 180 2.63 -14.15 -4.26
C ALA A 180 4.09 -14.38 -4.69
N GLY A 181 5.02 -13.58 -4.18
CA GLY A 181 6.44 -13.70 -4.50
C GLY A 181 7.05 -15.01 -4.00
N TYR A 182 6.72 -15.46 -2.78
CA TYR A 182 7.19 -16.77 -2.29
C TYR A 182 6.58 -17.94 -3.07
N ALA A 183 5.31 -17.83 -3.48
CA ALA A 183 4.68 -18.85 -4.31
C ALA A 183 5.28 -18.92 -5.73
N ALA A 184 5.65 -17.77 -6.30
CA ALA A 184 6.16 -17.68 -7.67
C ALA A 184 7.67 -17.91 -7.80
N LEU A 185 8.46 -17.43 -6.84
CA LEU A 185 9.91 -17.28 -7.00
C LEU A 185 10.76 -17.91 -5.90
N SER A 186 10.17 -18.47 -4.83
CA SER A 186 10.75 -19.08 -3.61
C SER A 186 12.23 -18.79 -3.24
N GLU A 187 13.20 -19.04 -4.13
CA GLU A 187 14.63 -18.73 -4.01
C GLU A 187 15.03 -17.25 -4.25
N ALA A 188 14.26 -16.46 -5.02
CA ALA A 188 14.62 -15.06 -5.37
C ALA A 188 14.01 -14.00 -4.43
N MET A 189 13.20 -14.43 -3.46
CA MET A 189 12.60 -13.55 -2.45
C MET A 189 13.65 -13.09 -1.42
N PRO A 190 13.47 -11.90 -0.82
CA PRO A 190 14.23 -11.54 0.39
C PRO A 190 14.19 -12.66 1.42
N SER A 191 15.21 -12.72 2.27
CA SER A 191 15.15 -13.62 3.43
C SER A 191 13.90 -13.29 4.24
N ILE A 192 13.23 -14.32 4.77
CA ILE A 192 12.06 -14.15 5.64
C ILE A 192 12.35 -13.17 6.79
N ALA A 193 13.59 -13.19 7.32
CA ALA A 193 14.02 -12.27 8.37
C ALA A 193 14.11 -10.79 7.95
N GLN A 194 14.00 -10.49 6.64
CA GLN A 194 14.00 -9.14 6.07
C GLN A 194 12.58 -8.65 5.76
N LEU A 195 11.55 -9.45 6.03
CA LEU A 195 10.17 -9.05 5.78
C LEU A 195 9.78 -7.96 6.77
N GLN A 196 9.29 -6.86 6.21
CA GLN A 196 8.75 -5.72 6.94
C GLN A 196 7.43 -5.31 6.30
N ILE A 197 6.46 -5.01 7.15
CA ILE A 197 5.11 -4.62 6.77
C ILE A 197 4.63 -3.38 7.54
N GLY A 198 3.62 -2.71 7.01
CA GLY A 198 2.91 -1.58 7.63
C GLY A 198 3.57 -0.21 7.41
N ASP A 199 4.84 -0.17 7.00
CA ASP A 199 5.44 1.01 6.38
C ASP A 199 5.94 0.70 4.96
N TRP A 200 6.10 1.73 4.14
CA TRP A 200 6.55 1.58 2.76
C TRP A 200 8.08 1.56 2.63
N ASN A 201 8.83 1.49 3.73
CA ASN A 201 10.26 1.15 3.67
C ASN A 201 10.46 -0.37 3.50
N SER A 202 9.49 -1.07 2.91
CA SER A 202 9.47 -2.51 2.71
C SER A 202 10.14 -2.92 1.39
N PRO A 203 10.81 -4.09 1.33
CA PRO A 203 11.29 -4.69 0.07
C PRO A 203 10.21 -4.85 -1.01
N VAL A 204 8.92 -4.85 -0.63
CA VAL A 204 7.78 -4.89 -1.56
C VAL A 204 7.81 -3.76 -2.59
N ARG A 205 8.39 -2.59 -2.27
CA ARG A 205 8.49 -1.48 -3.23
C ARG A 205 9.23 -1.85 -4.51
N ALA A 206 10.13 -2.83 -4.47
CA ALA A 206 10.84 -3.28 -5.67
C ALA A 206 9.94 -4.04 -6.67
N TYR A 207 8.75 -4.47 -6.26
CA TYR A 207 7.73 -5.07 -7.13
C TYR A 207 6.80 -4.02 -7.73
N MET A 208 6.94 -2.75 -7.34
CA MET A 208 5.99 -1.68 -7.65
C MET A 208 6.67 -0.63 -8.52
N THR A 209 6.08 -0.35 -9.68
CA THR A 209 6.51 0.76 -10.54
C THR A 209 5.38 1.78 -10.61
N GLU A 210 5.61 3.01 -10.14
CA GLU A 210 4.63 4.10 -10.25
C GLU A 210 4.32 4.37 -11.73
N VAL A 211 3.03 4.46 -12.06
CA VAL A 211 2.55 4.73 -13.42
C VAL A 211 1.64 5.96 -13.42
N PRO A 212 1.49 6.67 -14.55
CA PRO A 212 0.58 7.81 -14.64
C PRO A 212 -0.85 7.44 -14.25
N LEU A 213 -1.56 8.40 -13.65
CA LEU A 213 -2.99 8.25 -13.39
C LEU A 213 -3.75 8.10 -14.72
N GLY A 214 -4.59 7.09 -14.81
CA GLY A 214 -5.37 6.77 -16.00
C GLY A 214 -4.75 5.69 -16.88
N SER A 215 -3.57 5.16 -16.53
CA SER A 215 -3.11 3.88 -17.09
C SER A 215 -4.13 2.78 -16.75
N ASP A 216 -4.46 1.93 -17.73
CA ASP A 216 -5.37 0.81 -17.49
C ASP A 216 -4.77 -0.15 -16.46
N PRO A 217 -5.41 -0.34 -15.29
CA PRO A 217 -4.86 -1.20 -14.26
C PRO A 217 -5.02 -2.67 -14.63
N ILE A 218 -4.06 -3.47 -14.20
CA ILE A 218 -4.07 -4.93 -14.35
C ILE A 218 -4.42 -5.55 -12.99
N PRO A 219 -5.31 -6.56 -12.91
CA PRO A 219 -5.68 -7.14 -11.63
C PRO A 219 -4.43 -7.53 -10.81
N GLY A 220 -4.40 -7.08 -9.54
CA GLY A 220 -3.25 -7.16 -8.65
C GLY A 220 -2.44 -5.86 -8.53
N ASP A 221 -2.65 -4.87 -9.40
CA ASP A 221 -1.98 -3.57 -9.32
C ASP A 221 -2.39 -2.77 -8.07
N TYR A 222 -1.49 -1.89 -7.64
CA TYR A 222 -1.66 -1.02 -6.48
C TYR A 222 -2.34 0.31 -6.87
N LEU A 223 -3.26 0.76 -6.03
CA LEU A 223 -3.97 2.01 -6.15
C LEU A 223 -4.07 2.66 -4.78
N TYR A 224 -4.04 3.99 -4.76
CA TYR A 224 -4.31 4.76 -3.55
C TYR A 224 -5.49 5.70 -3.77
N PHE A 225 -6.51 5.55 -2.92
CA PHE A 225 -7.60 6.49 -2.82
C PHE A 225 -7.30 7.42 -1.65
N LYS A 226 -6.96 8.67 -1.95
CA LYS A 226 -6.73 9.69 -0.93
C LYS A 226 -8.06 10.23 -0.45
N ASN A 227 -8.16 10.44 0.86
CA ASN A 227 -9.19 11.28 1.43
C ASN A 227 -8.89 12.76 1.13
N LYS A 228 -9.65 13.68 1.70
CA LYS A 228 -9.44 15.12 1.52
C LYS A 228 -8.00 15.52 1.92
N ASP A 229 -7.41 16.42 1.14
CA ASP A 229 -5.99 16.76 1.23
C ASP A 229 -5.55 17.30 2.60
N ASP A 230 -6.47 17.89 3.36
CA ASP A 230 -6.24 18.43 4.71
C ASP A 230 -6.64 17.47 5.84
N TYR A 231 -6.93 16.20 5.56
CA TYR A 231 -7.34 15.23 6.58
C TYR A 231 -6.39 15.21 7.78
N LEU A 232 -5.08 15.13 7.54
CA LEU A 232 -4.08 15.11 8.62
C LEU A 232 -3.94 16.45 9.36
N SER A 233 -4.44 17.55 8.79
CA SER A 233 -4.50 18.84 9.49
C SER A 233 -5.60 18.86 10.56
N TRP A 234 -6.61 18.01 10.46
CA TRP A 234 -7.73 17.94 11.42
C TRP A 234 -7.68 16.66 12.27
N ALA A 235 -7.22 15.55 11.70
CA ALA A 235 -7.06 14.27 12.35
C ALA A 235 -5.59 13.78 12.25
N PRO A 236 -4.64 14.39 12.99
CA PRO A 236 -3.22 14.06 12.90
C PRO A 236 -2.86 12.65 13.43
N ASN A 237 -3.79 12.00 14.14
CA ASN A 237 -3.72 10.58 14.54
C ASN A 237 -4.63 9.68 13.69
N GLY A 238 -5.33 10.26 12.73
CA GLY A 238 -6.37 9.60 11.97
C GLY A 238 -5.79 8.56 11.01
N ALA A 239 -6.49 7.44 10.89
CA ALA A 239 -6.12 6.35 9.99
C ALA A 239 -6.76 6.48 8.60
N TRP A 240 -7.70 7.40 8.43
CA TRP A 240 -8.49 7.53 7.21
C TRP A 240 -7.97 8.60 6.25
N GLN A 241 -6.66 8.85 6.23
CA GLN A 241 -6.06 9.75 5.24
C GLN A 241 -6.20 9.21 3.81
N GLY A 242 -6.41 7.91 3.67
CA GLY A 242 -6.71 7.24 2.41
C GLY A 242 -6.78 5.72 2.56
N LEU A 243 -6.91 5.03 1.43
CA LEU A 243 -7.02 3.59 1.34
C LEU A 243 -6.00 3.04 0.33
N ASN A 244 -5.03 2.28 0.84
CA ASN A 244 -4.18 1.41 0.02
C ASN A 244 -5.04 0.26 -0.51
N SER A 245 -5.15 0.18 -1.83
CA SER A 245 -6.09 -0.71 -2.52
C SER A 245 -5.39 -1.53 -3.61
N MET A 246 -5.94 -2.69 -3.87
CA MET A 246 -5.62 -3.55 -4.99
C MET A 246 -6.74 -3.50 -6.02
N TYR A 247 -6.40 -3.39 -7.30
CA TYR A 247 -7.39 -3.58 -8.35
C TYR A 247 -7.73 -5.07 -8.49
N MET A 248 -9.01 -5.41 -8.35
CA MET A 248 -9.50 -6.79 -8.32
C MET A 248 -10.01 -7.29 -9.67
N GLY A 249 -10.00 -6.44 -10.70
CA GLY A 249 -10.61 -6.71 -12.00
C GLY A 249 -11.98 -6.05 -12.18
N ARG A 250 -12.73 -6.55 -13.15
CA ARG A 250 -14.08 -6.06 -13.50
C ARG A 250 -15.14 -7.05 -13.07
N ASP A 251 -16.28 -6.52 -12.63
CA ASP A 251 -17.49 -7.32 -12.43
C ASP A 251 -18.18 -7.66 -13.77
N LEU A 252 -19.29 -8.41 -13.69
CA LEU A 252 -20.07 -8.83 -14.86
C LEU A 252 -20.64 -7.66 -15.68
N LEU A 253 -20.72 -6.46 -15.09
CA LEU A 253 -21.19 -5.24 -15.77
C LEU A 253 -20.02 -4.42 -16.34
N GLY A 254 -18.78 -4.91 -16.20
CA GLY A 254 -17.57 -4.20 -16.62
C GLY A 254 -17.10 -3.13 -15.63
N THR A 255 -17.73 -3.02 -14.45
CA THR A 255 -17.34 -2.03 -13.43
C THR A 255 -16.04 -2.46 -12.78
N MET A 256 -15.07 -1.55 -12.68
CA MET A 256 -13.82 -1.79 -11.97
C MET A 256 -14.06 -1.96 -10.47
N ARG A 257 -13.36 -2.91 -9.86
CA ARG A 257 -13.50 -3.27 -8.45
C ARG A 257 -12.16 -3.20 -7.75
N TYR A 258 -12.18 -2.72 -6.51
CA TYR A 258 -11.01 -2.48 -5.69
C TYR A 258 -11.17 -3.16 -4.35
N SER A 259 -10.07 -3.56 -3.73
CA SER A 259 -10.09 -4.12 -2.38
C SER A 259 -8.92 -3.58 -1.57
N GLY A 260 -9.22 -3.14 -0.35
CA GLY A 260 -8.23 -2.84 0.69
C GLY A 260 -8.64 -3.54 1.98
N LEU A 261 -7.80 -3.52 3.01
CA LEU A 261 -8.15 -4.11 4.30
C LEU A 261 -9.46 -3.48 4.84
N GLY A 262 -10.47 -4.30 5.16
CA GLY A 262 -11.79 -3.84 5.61
C GLY A 262 -12.69 -3.23 4.52
N ALA A 263 -12.27 -3.27 3.25
CA ALA A 263 -12.97 -2.68 2.11
C ALA A 263 -13.09 -3.71 0.97
N PRO A 264 -14.04 -4.67 1.06
CA PRO A 264 -14.10 -5.79 0.13
C PRO A 264 -14.79 -5.42 -1.19
N PHE A 265 -14.07 -5.57 -2.31
CA PHE A 265 -14.63 -5.59 -3.67
C PHE A 265 -15.57 -4.40 -4.00
N LEU A 266 -15.10 -3.20 -3.71
CA LEU A 266 -15.86 -1.96 -3.84
C LEU A 266 -15.68 -1.31 -5.22
N SER A 267 -16.69 -0.57 -5.66
CA SER A 267 -16.53 0.34 -6.79
C SER A 267 -15.76 1.59 -6.35
N GLU A 268 -15.16 2.33 -7.28
CA GLU A 268 -14.50 3.60 -6.96
C GLU A 268 -15.44 4.57 -6.23
N HIS A 269 -16.68 4.70 -6.72
CA HIS A 269 -17.69 5.56 -6.08
C HIS A 269 -17.90 5.17 -4.62
N THR A 270 -18.06 3.87 -4.34
CA THR A 270 -18.24 3.37 -2.99
C THR A 270 -17.02 3.65 -2.12
N VAL A 271 -15.79 3.42 -2.61
CA VAL A 271 -14.57 3.75 -1.85
C VAL A 271 -14.53 5.22 -1.44
N ARG A 272 -14.90 6.13 -2.36
CA ARG A 272 -14.97 7.57 -2.07
C ARG A 272 -15.99 7.89 -0.99
N GLU A 273 -17.18 7.29 -1.02
CA GLU A 273 -18.19 7.48 0.03
C GLU A 273 -17.70 7.04 1.41
N TYR A 274 -16.99 5.90 1.49
CA TYR A 274 -16.38 5.44 2.75
C TYR A 274 -15.38 6.46 3.31
N LEU A 275 -14.48 6.99 2.45
CA LEU A 275 -13.49 7.98 2.86
C LEU A 275 -14.12 9.30 3.30
N VAL A 276 -15.13 9.79 2.58
CA VAL A 276 -15.86 11.01 2.93
C VAL A 276 -16.59 10.86 4.25
N ASN A 277 -17.23 9.71 4.50
CA ASN A 277 -17.90 9.46 5.76
C ASN A 277 -16.88 9.40 6.92
N ALA A 278 -15.74 8.76 6.72
CA ALA A 278 -14.66 8.73 7.71
C ALA A 278 -14.11 10.14 8.02
N TYR A 279 -13.92 10.98 6.99
CA TYR A 279 -13.55 12.38 7.18
C TYR A 279 -14.57 13.13 8.04
N PHE A 280 -15.86 12.97 7.75
CA PHE A 280 -16.91 13.63 8.54
C PHE A 280 -16.90 13.22 10.01
N HIS A 281 -16.61 11.94 10.30
CA HIS A 281 -16.55 11.43 11.67
C HIS A 281 -15.29 11.90 12.41
N ASP A 282 -14.13 11.83 11.78
CA ASP A 282 -12.84 12.13 12.43
C ASP A 282 -12.59 13.65 12.52
N CYS A 283 -13.06 14.41 11.53
CA CYS A 283 -12.74 15.83 11.37
C CYS A 283 -13.96 16.72 11.63
N PHE A 284 -14.99 16.27 12.35
CA PHE A 284 -16.15 17.11 12.66
C PHE A 284 -15.73 18.40 13.38
N PRO A 285 -16.25 19.60 13.02
CA PRO A 285 -17.38 19.87 12.13
C PRO A 285 -17.02 20.10 10.65
N HIS A 286 -15.77 19.85 10.25
CA HIS A 286 -15.32 20.02 8.87
C HIS A 286 -16.03 19.03 7.94
N LYS A 287 -16.21 19.42 6.68
CA LYS A 287 -16.95 18.66 5.68
C LYS A 287 -16.15 18.54 4.38
N VAL A 288 -16.60 17.63 3.54
CA VAL A 288 -16.18 17.50 2.14
C VAL A 288 -17.28 18.13 1.28
N ASP A 289 -16.96 19.22 0.59
CA ASP A 289 -17.94 19.98 -0.19
C ASP A 289 -18.21 19.32 -1.55
N HIS A 290 -17.18 18.68 -2.11
CA HIS A 290 -17.19 18.00 -3.39
C HIS A 290 -16.58 16.59 -3.28
N PRO A 291 -17.33 15.61 -2.72
CA PRO A 291 -16.91 14.21 -2.59
C PRO A 291 -16.24 13.61 -3.82
N ASP A 292 -16.76 13.91 -5.02
CA ASP A 292 -16.27 13.35 -6.28
C ASP A 292 -14.91 13.90 -6.73
N THR A 293 -14.42 14.97 -6.11
CA THR A 293 -13.11 15.56 -6.45
C THR A 293 -12.17 15.61 -5.26
N GLU A 294 -12.68 15.60 -4.04
CA GLU A 294 -11.88 15.76 -2.84
C GLU A 294 -11.44 14.41 -2.24
N ALA A 295 -12.30 13.38 -2.28
CA ALA A 295 -11.90 12.00 -2.01
C ALA A 295 -11.71 11.30 -3.36
N ARG A 296 -10.46 10.96 -3.71
CA ARG A 296 -10.12 10.61 -5.09
C ARG A 296 -8.98 9.62 -5.18
N PHE A 297 -8.92 8.95 -6.32
CA PHE A 297 -7.75 8.20 -6.75
C PHE A 297 -6.58 9.16 -7.03
N THR A 298 -5.41 8.93 -6.41
CA THR A 298 -4.24 9.82 -6.54
C THR A 298 -2.93 9.14 -6.88
N LYS A 299 -2.82 7.82 -6.69
CA LYS A 299 -1.59 7.06 -7.02
C LYS A 299 -1.92 5.72 -7.64
N GLN A 300 -1.11 5.34 -8.62
CA GLN A 300 -1.17 4.03 -9.26
C GLN A 300 0.24 3.44 -9.35
N ALA A 301 0.35 2.14 -9.10
CA ALA A 301 1.55 1.42 -9.44
C ALA A 301 1.23 0.05 -10.02
N THR A 302 1.93 -0.27 -11.09
CA THR A 302 1.98 -1.62 -11.64
C THR A 302 2.72 -2.51 -10.65
N VAL A 303 2.15 -3.69 -10.37
CA VAL A 303 2.84 -4.72 -9.57
C VAL A 303 3.30 -5.85 -10.47
N ALA A 304 4.58 -6.16 -10.51
CA ALA A 304 5.13 -7.21 -11.35
C ALA A 304 6.31 -7.91 -10.67
N LEU A 305 6.64 -9.10 -11.14
CA LEU A 305 7.88 -9.76 -10.73
C LEU A 305 9.09 -8.93 -11.20
N PRO A 306 10.03 -8.58 -10.31
CA PRO A 306 11.20 -7.82 -10.70
C PRO A 306 12.14 -8.69 -11.53
N SER A 307 12.82 -8.08 -12.50
CA SER A 307 13.84 -8.76 -13.33
C SER A 307 15.09 -9.16 -12.54
N SER A 308 15.23 -8.71 -11.28
CA SER A 308 16.35 -9.00 -10.39
C SER A 308 15.86 -9.09 -8.95
N SER A 309 16.54 -9.88 -8.12
CA SER A 309 16.22 -9.98 -6.69
C SER A 309 16.26 -8.61 -6.01
N PRO A 310 15.21 -8.23 -5.27
CA PRO A 310 15.16 -6.95 -4.61
C PRO A 310 16.14 -6.91 -3.44
N THR A 311 16.90 -5.81 -3.33
CA THR A 311 17.75 -5.58 -2.14
C THR A 311 16.89 -4.95 -1.06
N ALA A 312 16.81 -5.59 0.11
CA ALA A 312 16.11 -5.00 1.25
C ALA A 312 16.86 -3.74 1.73
N PRO A 313 16.16 -2.63 2.01
CA PRO A 313 16.80 -1.48 2.63
C PRO A 313 17.34 -1.85 4.02
N VAL A 314 18.50 -1.29 4.38
CA VAL A 314 19.07 -1.46 5.71
C VAL A 314 18.32 -0.55 6.68
N HIS A 315 17.49 -1.14 7.54
CA HIS A 315 16.80 -0.41 8.59
C HIS A 315 17.75 -0.16 9.76
N THR A 316 17.99 1.11 10.06
CA THR A 316 18.56 1.51 11.35
C THR A 316 17.38 1.84 12.25
N PRO A 317 17.19 1.13 13.39
CA PRO A 317 16.19 1.51 14.37
C PRO A 317 16.41 2.97 14.73
N PRO A 318 15.36 3.78 14.70
CA PRO A 318 15.52 5.19 14.97
C PRO A 318 15.90 5.38 16.44
N GLU A 319 16.82 6.32 16.71
CA GLU A 319 17.11 6.69 18.09
C GLU A 319 15.86 7.35 18.70
N VAL A 320 15.61 7.07 19.98
CA VAL A 320 14.51 7.72 20.69
C VAL A 320 14.83 9.21 20.82
N LEU A 321 14.12 10.02 20.03
CA LEU A 321 14.26 11.47 20.08
C LEU A 321 13.89 11.97 21.48
N LYS A 322 14.86 12.51 22.23
CA LYS A 322 14.62 13.25 23.48
C LYS A 322 14.32 14.72 23.16
N ALA A 323 13.32 14.99 22.33
CA ALA A 323 12.96 16.36 21.99
C ALA A 323 12.14 17.03 23.09
N SER A 324 12.48 18.30 23.37
CA SER A 324 11.64 19.21 24.14
C SER A 324 10.40 19.59 23.34
N THR A 325 9.25 19.73 24.01
CA THR A 325 8.03 20.27 23.38
C THR A 325 8.27 21.71 22.91
N PRO A 326 8.17 22.02 21.60
CA PRO A 326 8.25 23.41 21.14
C PRO A 326 7.04 24.20 21.65
N THR A 327 7.26 25.42 22.11
CA THR A 327 6.17 26.33 22.47
C THR A 327 5.58 26.98 21.22
N ALA A 328 4.36 27.53 21.33
CA ALA A 328 3.79 28.31 20.23
C ALA A 328 4.68 29.52 19.87
N GLU A 329 5.38 30.10 20.84
CA GLU A 329 6.34 31.19 20.60
C GLU A 329 7.54 30.72 19.78
N ASP A 330 8.11 29.56 20.11
CA ASP A 330 9.22 28.95 19.34
C ASP A 330 8.82 28.70 17.88
N LEU A 331 7.61 28.16 17.68
CA LEU A 331 7.07 27.86 16.35
C LEU A 331 6.81 29.13 15.54
N LEU A 332 6.22 30.16 16.14
CA LEU A 332 6.02 31.45 15.48
C LEU A 332 7.35 32.11 15.12
N ALA A 333 8.35 32.04 16.00
CA ALA A 333 9.71 32.53 15.74
C ALA A 333 10.39 31.74 14.59
N ALA A 334 10.09 30.44 14.47
CA ALA A 334 10.53 29.60 13.37
C ALA A 334 9.77 29.84 12.05
N GLY A 335 8.75 30.69 12.02
CA GLY A 335 8.00 31.04 10.81
C GLY A 335 6.76 30.18 10.55
N PHE A 336 6.31 29.42 11.55
CA PHE A 336 4.98 28.84 11.54
C PHE A 336 3.92 29.92 11.78
N VAL A 337 2.69 29.66 11.34
CA VAL A 337 1.53 30.53 11.51
C VAL A 337 0.43 29.74 12.19
N ALA A 338 -0.24 30.38 13.14
CA ALA A 338 -1.36 29.79 13.86
C ALA A 338 -2.55 29.55 12.92
N HIS A 339 -3.07 28.33 12.98
CA HIS A 339 -4.32 27.88 12.39
C HIS A 339 -5.32 27.54 13.53
N PRO A 340 -6.60 27.26 13.21
CA PRO A 340 -7.56 26.81 14.21
C PRO A 340 -7.08 25.57 14.99
N GLU A 341 -7.68 25.34 16.17
CA GLU A 341 -7.54 24.11 16.96
C GLU A 341 -6.12 23.74 17.42
N ASN A 342 -5.31 24.75 17.76
CA ASN A 342 -3.91 24.59 18.22
C ASN A 342 -2.97 23.94 17.18
N THR A 343 -3.29 24.13 15.90
CA THR A 343 -2.43 23.75 14.80
C THR A 343 -1.59 24.94 14.36
N LEU A 344 -0.30 24.73 14.11
CA LEU A 344 0.58 25.74 13.50
C LEU A 344 1.16 25.16 12.20
N ALA A 345 1.05 25.89 11.09
CA ALA A 345 1.53 25.44 9.79
C ALA A 345 2.71 26.30 9.32
N HIS A 346 3.67 25.71 8.62
CA HIS A 346 4.80 26.46 8.11
C HIS A 346 4.41 27.28 6.88
N GLN A 347 4.45 28.62 6.97
CA GLN A 347 3.93 29.51 5.90
C GLN A 347 5.04 30.09 4.99
N ARG A 348 6.33 30.00 5.37
CA ARG A 348 7.43 30.58 4.59
C ARG A 348 7.70 29.77 3.32
N GLY A 349 6.93 30.04 2.26
CA GLY A 349 7.19 29.49 0.92
C GLY A 349 7.38 27.96 0.90
N PRO A 350 7.98 27.40 -0.15
CA PRO A 350 8.41 26.02 -0.15
C PRO A 350 9.58 25.87 0.85
N ALA A 351 9.31 25.34 2.05
CA ALA A 351 10.34 25.01 3.03
C ALA A 351 10.85 23.59 2.75
N SER A 352 12.17 23.41 2.81
CA SER A 352 12.74 22.07 2.71
C SER A 352 12.51 21.29 4.01
N LEU A 353 12.57 19.95 3.93
CA LEU A 353 12.60 19.11 5.13
C LEU A 353 13.74 19.55 6.06
N ALA A 354 14.91 19.89 5.52
CA ALA A 354 16.05 20.35 6.31
C ALA A 354 15.74 21.62 7.12
N ASP A 355 15.00 22.58 6.54
CA ASP A 355 14.61 23.80 7.23
C ASP A 355 13.67 23.50 8.41
N VAL A 356 12.65 22.67 8.17
CA VAL A 356 11.67 22.27 9.20
C VAL A 356 12.36 21.45 10.31
N ALA A 357 13.21 20.50 9.92
CA ALA A 357 13.97 19.66 10.82
C ALA A 357 14.93 20.47 11.69
N HIS A 358 15.63 21.45 11.11
CA HIS A 358 16.50 22.36 11.83
C HIS A 358 15.71 23.22 12.84
N ALA A 359 14.58 23.76 12.42
CA ALA A 359 13.73 24.60 13.27
C ALA A 359 13.14 23.84 14.47
N LEU A 360 12.82 22.55 14.29
CA LEU A 360 12.15 21.73 15.30
C LEU A 360 13.08 20.75 16.03
N GLY A 361 14.37 20.72 15.67
CA GLY A 361 15.39 19.92 16.37
C GLY A 361 15.26 18.41 16.15
N PHE A 362 14.87 17.97 14.96
CA PHE A 362 14.85 16.55 14.56
C PHE A 362 15.71 16.31 13.31
N GLY A 363 15.95 15.04 12.97
CA GLY A 363 16.57 14.61 11.72
C GLY A 363 15.69 13.62 10.93
N PRO A 364 16.03 13.30 9.67
CA PRO A 364 15.24 12.38 8.84
C PRO A 364 15.01 11.00 9.47
N ALA A 365 15.96 10.51 10.28
CA ALA A 365 15.82 9.24 11.00
C ALA A 365 14.73 9.25 12.09
N ASP A 366 14.28 10.43 12.51
CA ASP A 366 13.22 10.60 13.52
C ASP A 366 11.82 10.59 12.91
N LEU A 367 11.73 10.65 11.57
CA LEU A 367 10.46 10.54 10.86
C LEU A 367 9.90 9.12 10.97
N ARG A 368 8.59 9.05 11.16
CA ARG A 368 7.80 7.82 11.12
C ARG A 368 6.72 7.98 10.09
N GLN A 369 6.47 6.95 9.29
CA GLN A 369 5.37 6.99 8.35
C GLN A 369 4.05 7.11 9.11
N THR A 370 3.15 7.97 8.63
CA THR A 370 1.78 8.03 9.15
C THR A 370 0.99 6.79 8.72
N ALA A 371 0.00 6.39 9.52
CA ALA A 371 -0.83 5.23 9.22
C ALA A 371 -1.62 5.41 7.91
N SER A 372 -1.70 4.37 7.09
CA SER A 372 -2.44 4.40 5.81
C SER A 372 -1.92 5.44 4.80
N ALA A 373 -0.65 5.84 4.94
CA ALA A 373 0.04 6.63 3.93
C ALA A 373 0.15 5.84 2.59
N PRO A 374 0.22 6.56 1.45
CA PRO A 374 0.45 5.94 0.15
C PRO A 374 1.86 5.36 0.02
N ALA A 375 2.05 4.41 -0.91
CA ALA A 375 3.36 3.83 -1.22
C ALA A 375 4.36 4.84 -1.81
N PHE A 376 3.86 5.93 -2.37
CA PHE A 376 4.64 7.00 -3.00
C PHE A 376 4.14 8.34 -2.49
N GLY A 377 5.07 9.23 -2.13
CA GLY A 377 4.74 10.53 -1.52
C GLY A 377 4.09 10.39 -0.13
N ALA A 378 4.56 9.42 0.67
CA ALA A 378 4.02 9.18 2.01
C ALA A 378 4.15 10.42 2.91
N SER A 379 3.14 10.63 3.76
CA SER A 379 3.22 11.59 4.86
C SER A 379 3.93 10.95 6.05
N TYR A 380 4.76 11.73 6.73
CA TYR A 380 5.51 11.32 7.92
C TYR A 380 5.13 12.17 9.12
N GLN A 381 5.44 11.67 10.31
CA GLN A 381 5.26 12.36 11.56
C GLN A 381 6.51 12.22 12.44
N VAL A 382 6.72 13.18 13.33
CA VAL A 382 7.74 13.12 14.37
C VAL A 382 7.15 13.60 15.70
N PRO A 383 7.28 12.82 16.78
CA PRO A 383 6.89 13.25 18.12
C PRO A 383 7.90 14.28 18.64
N LEU A 384 7.39 15.41 19.18
CA LEU A 384 8.16 16.52 19.72
C LEU A 384 7.69 16.79 21.16
N GLY A 385 7.99 15.85 22.06
CA GLY A 385 7.45 15.88 23.43
C GLY A 385 5.93 15.72 23.44
N ALA A 386 5.23 16.76 23.90
CA ALA A 386 3.77 16.83 23.90
C ALA A 386 3.17 17.43 22.60
N ALA A 387 4.03 17.77 21.64
CA ALA A 387 3.61 18.17 20.32
C ALA A 387 3.92 17.05 19.31
N ARG A 388 3.33 17.16 18.13
CA ARG A 388 3.67 16.34 16.98
C ARG A 388 3.79 17.23 15.75
N CYS A 389 4.82 16.99 14.95
CA CYS A 389 4.91 17.55 13.61
C CYS A 389 4.53 16.48 12.59
N VAL A 390 3.61 16.81 11.67
CA VAL A 390 3.31 16.05 10.46
C VAL A 390 3.98 16.75 9.29
N VAL A 391 4.67 16.00 8.44
CA VAL A 391 5.33 16.50 7.22
C VAL A 391 4.88 15.68 6.01
N ALA A 392 4.60 16.33 4.90
CA ALA A 392 4.26 15.68 3.63
C ALA A 392 4.98 16.38 2.47
N PRO A 393 5.36 15.67 1.40
CA PRO A 393 5.93 16.30 0.21
C PRO A 393 4.91 17.29 -0.39
N ALA A 394 5.34 18.51 -0.68
CA ALA A 394 4.43 19.53 -1.21
C ALA A 394 3.95 19.22 -2.63
N ASP A 395 4.73 18.47 -3.40
CA ASP A 395 4.39 17.98 -4.74
C ASP A 395 3.58 16.67 -4.73
N GLY A 396 3.50 16.00 -3.58
CA GLY A 396 2.87 14.69 -3.41
C GLY A 396 3.58 13.53 -4.13
N SER A 397 4.80 13.72 -4.65
CA SER A 397 5.55 12.69 -5.39
C SER A 397 6.98 12.48 -4.88
N SER A 398 7.59 13.51 -4.30
CA SER A 398 8.94 13.40 -3.76
C SER A 398 8.99 12.54 -2.48
N ASP A 399 10.18 12.03 -2.16
CA ASP A 399 10.41 11.35 -0.88
C ASP A 399 10.52 12.39 0.24
N ALA A 400 9.57 12.40 1.18
CA ALA A 400 9.58 13.32 2.31
C ALA A 400 10.68 13.02 3.35
N THR A 401 11.51 12.01 3.13
CA THR A 401 12.73 11.75 3.93
C THR A 401 13.99 12.38 3.33
N ASP A 402 13.94 12.83 2.06
CA ASP A 402 15.02 13.61 1.46
C ASP A 402 15.05 15.02 2.06
N ARG A 403 16.24 15.42 2.51
CA ARG A 403 16.49 16.69 3.20
C ARG A 403 16.14 17.90 2.35
N ASP A 404 16.30 17.79 1.04
CA ASP A 404 16.08 18.89 0.11
C ASP A 404 14.64 18.92 -0.43
N THR A 405 13.81 17.91 -0.13
CA THR A 405 12.40 17.87 -0.53
C THR A 405 11.65 19.04 0.09
N ILE A 406 10.87 19.73 -0.74
CA ILE A 406 9.94 20.74 -0.27
C ILE A 406 8.76 20.05 0.40
N VAL A 407 8.46 20.45 1.63
CA VAL A 407 7.41 19.85 2.45
C VAL A 407 6.36 20.86 2.88
N VAL A 408 5.14 20.36 3.08
CA VAL A 408 4.12 21.01 3.90
C VAL A 408 4.23 20.40 5.30
N SER A 409 4.23 21.25 6.32
CA SER A 409 4.31 20.80 7.71
C SER A 409 3.31 21.47 8.62
N HIS A 410 2.77 20.69 9.56
CA HIS A 410 1.83 21.13 10.58
C HIS A 410 2.26 20.59 11.94
N VAL A 411 2.25 21.45 12.95
CA VAL A 411 2.54 21.08 14.34
C VAL A 411 1.25 21.16 15.14
N HIS A 412 0.93 20.05 15.81
CA HIS A 412 -0.20 19.91 16.72
C HIS A 412 0.34 19.84 18.15
N ILE A 413 -0.09 20.76 19.00
CA ILE A 413 0.28 20.76 20.42
C ILE A 413 -0.88 20.13 21.21
N ASP A 414 -0.61 19.06 21.97
CA ASP A 414 -1.63 18.43 22.80
C ASP A 414 -2.11 19.44 23.88
N PRO A 415 -3.40 19.87 23.84
CA PRO A 415 -3.92 20.84 24.80
C PRO A 415 -4.00 20.29 26.23
N THR A 416 -3.94 18.97 26.42
CA THR A 416 -3.95 18.35 27.75
C THR A 416 -2.59 18.39 28.43
N ALA A 417 -1.50 18.45 27.66
CA ALA A 417 -0.14 18.44 28.18
C ALA A 417 0.34 19.78 28.77
N THR A 418 -0.34 20.89 28.43
CA THR A 418 -0.03 22.23 28.98
C THR A 418 -0.67 22.50 30.34
N ARG A 419 -1.52 21.60 30.85
CA ARG A 419 -2.22 21.76 32.15
C ARG A 419 -1.47 21.17 33.36
N SER A 420 -0.29 20.61 33.15
CA SER A 420 0.55 20.04 34.20
C SER A 420 1.77 20.91 34.49
N HIS A 421 1.54 22.15 34.96
CA HIS A 421 2.55 22.95 35.65
C HIS A 421 1.91 23.80 36.74
#